data_AF-A0A453PPB2-F1
#
_entry.id   AF-A0A453PPB2-F1
#
_cell.length_a   1.000
_cell.length_b   1.000
_cell.length_c   1.000
_cell.angle_alpha   90.00
_cell.angle_beta   90.00
_cell.angle_gamma   90.00
#
_symmetry.space_group_name_H-M   'P 1'
#
loop_
_entity.id
_entity.type
_entity.pdbx_description
1 polymer ?
#
loop_
_entity_poly.entity_id
_entity_poly.type
_entity_poly.pdbx_seq_one_letter_code
_entity_poly.pdbx_strand_id
1 'polypeptide(L)'
;KEIEKLDNCAAALLMGCSSGTLHCKGAYAPQGAPLSYLFAGSPSVIANLWDVSDKDIDRFSKALLNSWLQENVTAAKNCSKCCPLTQEFESMTIAAKDNGWSRRKGSRARKQQQTVEMGGSSSCCNCGHRRIASHISEARRACRLPLMIGASPVCYGVPTIIRKK
;
A
#
# COMPACT_ATOMS: atom_id res chain seq x y z
N LYS A 1 -19.65 -14.51 -13.45
CA LYS A 1 -20.29 -13.87 -14.63
C LYS A 1 -21.47 -12.96 -14.28
N GLU A 2 -22.10 -13.07 -13.11
CA GLU A 2 -23.14 -12.11 -12.72
C GLU A 2 -22.56 -10.74 -12.38
N ILE A 3 -21.40 -10.70 -11.70
CA ILE A 3 -20.71 -9.46 -11.33
C ILE A 3 -20.37 -8.61 -12.57
N GLU A 4 -19.92 -9.26 -13.65
CA GLU A 4 -19.56 -8.57 -14.91
C GLU A 4 -20.75 -7.89 -15.60
N LYS A 5 -21.99 -8.21 -15.20
CA LYS A 5 -23.19 -7.54 -15.73
C LYS A 5 -23.51 -6.24 -15.00
N LEU A 6 -22.79 -5.93 -13.91
CA LEU A 6 -22.98 -4.69 -13.16
C LEU A 6 -22.20 -3.57 -13.84
N ASP A 7 -22.81 -2.39 -13.95
CA ASP A 7 -22.15 -1.20 -14.49
C ASP A 7 -21.31 -0.45 -13.44
N ASN A 8 -21.59 -0.67 -12.16
CA ASN A 8 -20.89 -0.04 -11.04
C ASN A 8 -20.76 -0.99 -9.85
N CYS A 9 -19.53 -1.42 -9.56
CA CYS A 9 -19.20 -2.24 -8.41
C CYS A 9 -18.44 -1.41 -7.36
N ALA A 10 -18.70 -1.69 -6.08
CA ALA A 10 -17.97 -1.04 -4.99
C ALA A 10 -16.51 -1.55 -4.91
N ALA A 11 -15.67 -0.86 -4.15
CA ALA A 11 -14.37 -1.40 -3.76
C ALA A 11 -14.56 -2.74 -3.03
N ALA A 12 -13.77 -3.75 -3.38
CA ALA A 12 -13.94 -5.11 -2.88
C ALA A 12 -12.72 -5.57 -2.06
N LEU A 13 -12.99 -6.30 -0.99
CA LEU A 13 -11.98 -6.92 -0.12
C LEU A 13 -12.26 -8.42 -0.06
N LEU A 14 -11.54 -9.19 -0.87
CA LEU A 14 -11.74 -10.62 -1.09
C LEU A 14 -10.77 -11.44 -0.22
N MET A 15 -11.02 -11.52 1.09
CA MET A 15 -10.14 -12.19 2.07
C MET A 15 -10.32 -13.72 2.10
N GLY A 16 -10.18 -14.36 0.96
CA GLY A 16 -10.20 -15.82 0.81
C GLY A 16 -8.91 -16.35 0.17
N CYS A 17 -8.71 -17.66 0.22
CA CYS A 17 -7.60 -18.33 -0.47
C CYS A 17 -7.70 -18.14 -1.98
N SER A 18 -6.58 -17.80 -2.63
CA SER A 18 -6.49 -17.70 -4.10
C SER A 18 -7.54 -16.79 -4.75
N SER A 19 -8.11 -15.85 -4.00
CA SER A 19 -9.14 -14.92 -4.48
C SER A 19 -8.60 -13.92 -5.52
N GLY A 20 -7.28 -13.70 -5.50
CA GLY A 20 -6.52 -12.79 -6.33
C GLY A 20 -5.77 -13.46 -7.46
N THR A 21 -5.87 -14.78 -7.58
CA THR A 21 -5.11 -15.55 -8.57
C THR A 21 -5.66 -15.30 -9.98
N LEU A 22 -4.73 -15.15 -10.92
CA LEU A 22 -5.02 -15.03 -12.34
C LEU A 22 -4.51 -16.28 -13.06
N HIS A 23 -5.39 -16.94 -13.81
CA HIS A 23 -5.06 -18.11 -14.61
C HIS A 23 -4.67 -17.68 -16.02
N CYS A 24 -3.40 -17.85 -16.37
CA CYS A 24 -2.89 -17.61 -17.71
C CYS A 24 -3.28 -18.77 -18.64
N LYS A 25 -3.73 -18.44 -19.86
CA LYS A 25 -4.04 -19.41 -20.91
C LYS A 25 -3.10 -19.17 -22.09
N GLY A 26 -1.82 -19.53 -21.95
CA GLY A 26 -0.82 -19.31 -23.00
C GLY A 26 -0.72 -17.84 -23.40
N ALA A 27 -0.98 -17.52 -24.66
CA ALA A 27 -0.94 -16.17 -25.22
C ALA A 27 -2.22 -15.34 -25.01
N TYR A 28 -3.26 -15.90 -24.38
CA TYR A 28 -4.53 -15.21 -24.13
C TYR A 28 -4.51 -14.42 -22.82
N ALA A 29 -5.38 -13.40 -22.75
CA ALA A 29 -5.57 -12.61 -21.54
C ALA A 29 -5.90 -13.51 -20.33
N PRO A 30 -5.28 -13.26 -19.17
CA PRO A 30 -5.54 -14.07 -17.98
C PRO A 30 -6.98 -13.92 -17.50
N GLN A 31 -7.48 -14.92 -16.78
CA GLN A 31 -8.83 -14.93 -16.21
C GLN A 31 -8.76 -15.09 -14.69
N GLY A 32 -9.60 -14.36 -13.97
CA GLY A 32 -9.72 -14.49 -12.53
C GLY A 32 -10.76 -13.53 -11.95
N ALA A 33 -11.19 -13.82 -10.72
CA ALA A 33 -12.21 -13.03 -10.03
C ALA A 33 -11.89 -11.52 -9.98
N PRO A 34 -10.65 -11.07 -9.70
CA PRO A 34 -10.35 -9.64 -9.62
C PRO A 34 -10.65 -8.89 -10.92
N LEU A 35 -10.45 -9.52 -12.08
CA LEU A 35 -10.74 -8.91 -13.37
C LEU A 35 -12.25 -8.73 -13.57
N SER A 36 -13.07 -9.68 -13.13
CA SER A 36 -14.53 -9.54 -13.19
C SER A 36 -15.05 -8.35 -12.37
N TYR A 37 -14.45 -8.09 -11.20
CA TYR A 37 -14.79 -6.90 -10.39
C TYR A 37 -14.31 -5.60 -11.05
N LEU A 38 -13.13 -5.60 -11.64
CA LEU A 38 -12.61 -4.44 -12.36
C LEU A 38 -13.44 -4.12 -13.62
N PHE A 39 -13.84 -5.13 -14.38
CA PHE A 39 -14.74 -4.96 -15.53
C PHE A 39 -16.11 -4.42 -15.13
N ALA A 40 -16.59 -4.77 -13.93
CA ALA A 40 -17.80 -4.23 -13.34
C ALA A 40 -17.65 -2.81 -12.74
N GLY A 41 -16.50 -2.14 -12.98
CA GLY A 41 -16.26 -0.77 -12.52
C GLY A 41 -15.76 -0.65 -11.08
N SER A 42 -15.29 -1.72 -10.44
CA SER A 42 -14.73 -1.63 -9.09
C SER A 42 -13.45 -0.76 -9.08
N PRO A 43 -13.36 0.26 -8.22
CA PRO A 43 -12.19 1.15 -8.19
C PRO A 43 -10.95 0.47 -7.60
N SER A 44 -11.13 -0.49 -6.70
CA SER A 44 -10.03 -1.16 -5.99
C SER A 44 -10.49 -2.52 -5.48
N VAL A 45 -9.71 -3.56 -5.75
CA VAL A 45 -9.98 -4.95 -5.34
C VAL A 45 -8.75 -5.49 -4.62
N ILE A 46 -8.90 -5.80 -3.33
CA ILE A 46 -7.84 -6.41 -2.53
C ILE A 46 -8.11 -7.91 -2.47
N ALA A 47 -7.10 -8.72 -2.77
CA ALA A 47 -7.26 -10.17 -2.89
C ALA A 47 -5.94 -10.90 -2.63
N ASN A 48 -5.99 -12.23 -2.44
CA ASN A 48 -4.83 -13.06 -2.12
C ASN A 48 -4.37 -13.86 -3.33
N LEU A 49 -3.10 -13.79 -3.69
CA LEU A 49 -2.56 -14.44 -4.89
C LEU A 49 -2.51 -15.97 -4.81
N TRP A 50 -2.44 -16.54 -3.61
CA TRP A 50 -2.37 -17.98 -3.36
C TRP A 50 -3.05 -18.34 -2.03
N ASP A 51 -3.05 -19.63 -1.69
CA ASP A 51 -3.69 -20.14 -0.48
C ASP A 51 -3.02 -19.62 0.80
N VAL A 52 -3.84 -19.12 1.72
CA VAL A 52 -3.39 -18.50 2.96
C VAL A 52 -3.96 -19.22 4.18
N SER A 53 -3.27 -19.15 5.32
CA SER A 53 -3.82 -19.67 6.57
C SER A 53 -4.79 -18.67 7.20
N ASP A 54 -5.94 -19.18 7.63
CA ASP A 54 -7.03 -18.42 8.26
C ASP A 54 -6.53 -17.49 9.39
N LYS A 55 -5.72 -18.04 10.30
CA LYS A 55 -5.18 -17.29 11.45
C LYS A 55 -4.28 -16.11 11.06
N ASP A 56 -3.48 -16.23 9.99
CA ASP A 56 -2.62 -15.13 9.56
C ASP A 56 -3.37 -14.13 8.69
N ILE A 57 -4.28 -14.57 7.81
CA ILE A 57 -5.07 -13.64 7.00
C ILE A 57 -6.06 -12.85 7.86
N ASP A 58 -6.55 -13.42 8.95
CA ASP A 58 -7.34 -12.70 9.97
C ASP A 58 -6.53 -11.62 10.66
N ARG A 59 -5.27 -11.91 11.03
CA ARG A 59 -4.37 -10.89 11.62
C ARG A 59 -4.11 -9.76 10.65
N PHE A 60 -3.84 -10.08 9.38
CA PHE A 60 -3.70 -9.11 8.33
C PHE A 60 -4.97 -8.26 8.17
N SER A 61 -6.15 -8.88 8.07
CA SER A 61 -7.43 -8.20 7.87
C SER A 61 -7.75 -7.26 9.03
N LYS A 62 -7.52 -7.72 10.27
CA LYS A 62 -7.67 -6.89 11.47
C LYS A 62 -6.71 -5.71 11.46
N ALA A 63 -5.43 -5.92 11.15
CA ALA A 63 -4.44 -4.84 11.07
C ALA A 63 -4.76 -3.83 9.97
N LEU A 64 -5.18 -4.31 8.79
CA LEU A 64 -5.58 -3.51 7.65
C LEU A 64 -6.77 -2.62 8.00
N LEU A 65 -7.88 -3.22 8.43
CA LEU A 65 -9.12 -2.49 8.75
C LEU A 65 -8.91 -1.53 9.92
N ASN A 66 -8.15 -1.93 10.94
CA ASN A 66 -7.83 -1.04 12.06
C ASN A 66 -7.04 0.19 11.58
N SER A 67 -5.94 0.03 10.83
CA SER A 67 -5.19 1.20 10.37
C SER A 67 -6.01 2.05 9.38
N TRP A 68 -6.74 1.42 8.47
CA TRP A 68 -7.45 2.11 7.40
C TRP A 68 -8.66 2.90 7.91
N LEU A 69 -9.37 2.39 8.93
CA LEU A 69 -10.52 3.07 9.52
C LEU A 69 -10.13 4.02 10.67
N GLN A 70 -9.10 3.70 11.46
CA GLN A 70 -8.70 4.47 12.65
C GLN A 70 -7.83 5.68 12.33
N GLU A 71 -7.14 5.73 11.19
CA GLU A 71 -6.29 6.88 10.83
C GLU A 71 -7.02 8.21 10.70
N ASN A 72 -8.35 8.19 10.56
CA ASN A 72 -9.17 9.40 10.61
C ASN A 72 -9.31 10.02 12.02
N VAL A 73 -8.83 9.37 13.08
CA VAL A 73 -8.85 9.91 14.46
C VAL A 73 -7.54 10.62 14.81
N THR A 74 -6.43 10.24 14.18
CA THR A 74 -5.07 10.68 14.55
C THR A 74 -4.33 11.46 13.45
N ALA A 75 -4.79 11.44 12.19
CA ALA A 75 -4.12 12.11 11.06
C ALA A 75 -4.09 13.65 11.14
N ALA A 76 -4.80 14.28 12.07
CA ALA A 76 -4.70 15.73 12.29
C ALA A 76 -3.51 16.16 13.15
N LYS A 77 -2.77 15.23 13.78
CA LYS A 77 -1.78 15.59 14.80
C LYS A 77 -0.44 14.89 14.57
N ASN A 78 0.38 15.39 13.66
CA ASN A 78 1.87 15.43 13.72
C ASN A 78 2.53 15.15 12.36
N CYS A 79 2.64 16.18 11.50
CA CYS A 79 3.59 16.16 10.38
C CYS A 79 4.89 16.85 10.80
N SER A 80 5.94 16.08 11.09
CA SER A 80 7.33 16.59 11.19
C SER A 80 8.29 15.91 10.20
N LYS A 81 7.78 15.00 9.35
CA LYS A 81 8.58 14.11 8.49
C LYS A 81 7.88 13.69 7.19
N CYS A 82 7.03 14.52 6.60
CA CYS A 82 6.25 14.12 5.42
C CYS A 82 7.05 14.13 4.09
N CYS A 83 8.34 14.49 4.09
CA CYS A 83 9.17 14.58 2.89
C CYS A 83 10.57 13.89 2.94
N PRO A 84 10.77 12.65 3.43
CA PRO A 84 12.01 11.92 3.11
C PRO A 84 11.85 10.91 1.97
N LEU A 85 10.68 10.28 1.83
CA LEU A 85 10.54 9.09 0.97
C LEU A 85 10.39 9.42 -0.52
N THR A 86 9.93 10.61 -0.90
CA THR A 86 9.94 11.05 -2.31
C THR A 86 11.36 11.29 -2.82
N GLN A 87 12.28 11.73 -1.95
CA GLN A 87 13.65 12.05 -2.34
C GLN A 87 14.50 10.79 -2.61
N GLU A 88 14.23 9.68 -1.92
CA GLU A 88 14.90 8.38 -2.16
C GLU A 88 14.52 7.76 -3.52
N PHE A 89 13.28 7.96 -3.99
CA PHE A 89 12.84 7.47 -5.31
C PHE A 89 13.31 8.37 -6.46
N GLU A 90 13.44 9.68 -6.26
CA GLU A 90 14.04 10.59 -7.27
C GLU A 90 15.53 10.31 -7.49
N SER A 91 16.25 9.82 -6.49
CA SER A 91 17.66 9.42 -6.62
C SER A 91 17.90 8.09 -7.36
N MET A 92 16.84 7.37 -7.77
CA MET A 92 16.94 6.15 -8.58
C MET A 92 16.62 6.43 -10.05
N THR A 93 17.24 7.43 -10.65
CA THR A 93 17.47 7.39 -12.09
C THR A 93 18.57 6.36 -12.34
N ILE A 94 18.25 5.27 -13.04
CA ILE A 94 19.26 4.35 -13.59
C ILE A 94 19.95 5.13 -14.71
N ALA A 95 20.91 5.98 -14.35
CA ALA A 95 21.88 6.48 -15.30
C ALA A 95 22.74 5.29 -15.70
N ALA A 96 22.71 4.94 -16.98
CA ALA A 96 23.72 4.09 -17.60
C ALA A 96 25.09 4.68 -17.26
N LYS A 97 25.86 3.95 -16.45
CA LYS A 97 27.18 4.38 -15.99
C LYS A 97 28.21 3.90 -17.00
N ASP A 98 28.90 4.83 -17.65
CA ASP A 98 30.31 4.63 -17.96
C ASP A 98 31.15 5.27 -16.84
N ASN A 99 31.86 4.38 -16.15
CA ASN A 99 33.17 4.52 -15.50
C ASN A 99 33.43 5.69 -14.54
N GLY A 100 33.69 5.33 -13.28
CA GLY A 100 34.41 6.22 -12.35
C GLY A 100 34.15 5.89 -10.89
N TRP A 101 35.02 5.06 -10.30
CA TRP A 101 35.07 4.77 -8.87
C TRP A 101 35.73 5.93 -8.12
N SER A 102 35.04 6.50 -7.12
CA SER A 102 35.72 7.20 -6.01
C SER A 102 34.99 6.94 -4.69
N ARG A 103 35.77 6.36 -3.78
CA ARG A 103 35.44 5.85 -2.46
C ARG A 103 35.44 6.98 -1.41
N ARG A 104 34.76 6.69 -0.28
CA ARG A 104 34.88 7.26 1.09
C ARG A 104 33.87 8.39 1.37
N LYS A 105 33.31 8.54 2.57
CA LYS A 105 33.77 8.19 3.92
C LYS A 105 32.55 8.16 4.86
N GLY A 106 32.51 7.24 5.82
CA GLY A 106 31.48 7.24 6.85
C GLY A 106 31.67 8.39 7.86
N SER A 107 30.56 8.86 8.42
CA SER A 107 30.52 9.69 9.61
C SER A 107 29.37 9.23 10.52
N ARG A 108 29.74 8.89 11.76
CA ARG A 108 28.86 8.51 12.87
C ARG A 108 28.33 9.76 13.59
N ALA A 109 27.13 9.61 14.17
CA ALA A 109 26.51 10.41 15.24
C ALA A 109 26.09 11.85 14.83
N ARG A 110 25.02 12.46 15.37
CA ARG A 110 24.62 12.52 16.78
C ARG A 110 23.18 13.04 16.89
N LYS A 111 22.41 12.52 17.84
CA LYS A 111 21.08 13.00 18.25
C LYS A 111 21.26 14.28 19.08
N GLN A 112 20.58 15.38 18.72
CA GLN A 112 20.43 16.55 19.59
C GLN A 112 19.01 17.13 19.41
N GLN A 113 18.32 17.24 20.54
CA GLN A 113 17.07 17.98 20.71
C GLN A 113 17.41 19.47 20.84
N GLN A 114 16.70 20.35 20.13
CA GLN A 114 16.50 21.72 20.58
C GLN A 114 15.19 22.30 20.02
N THR A 115 14.44 22.92 20.92
CA THR A 115 13.19 23.67 20.81
C THR A 115 13.41 25.06 20.22
N VAL A 116 12.57 25.49 19.27
CA VAL A 116 12.29 26.91 18.94
C VAL A 116 10.82 27.02 18.49
N GLU A 117 10.07 27.96 19.07
CA GLU A 117 8.71 28.31 18.69
C GLU A 117 8.64 29.42 17.63
N MET A 118 7.51 29.39 16.89
CA MET A 118 6.79 30.47 16.20
C MET A 118 7.28 31.00 14.84
N GLY A 119 6.35 30.96 13.88
CA GLY A 119 6.23 31.98 12.82
C GLY A 119 6.56 31.53 11.40
N GLY A 120 5.63 30.83 10.75
CA GLY A 120 5.73 30.58 9.32
C GLY A 120 4.63 29.66 8.81
N SER A 121 3.54 30.25 8.34
CA SER A 121 2.50 29.55 7.58
C SER A 121 3.14 28.83 6.40
N SER A 122 3.40 27.53 6.55
CA SER A 122 3.79 26.67 5.46
C SER A 122 2.80 25.52 5.45
N SER A 123 1.92 25.58 4.45
CA SER A 123 1.03 24.51 4.02
C SER A 123 1.89 23.29 3.65
N CYS A 124 2.41 22.60 4.66
CA CYS A 124 3.32 21.49 4.46
C CYS A 124 2.47 20.24 4.30
N CYS A 125 2.19 19.97 3.03
CA CYS A 125 1.66 18.77 2.39
C CYS A 125 0.22 18.34 2.71
N ASN A 126 -0.44 17.81 1.66
CA ASN A 126 -1.71 17.10 1.70
C ASN A 126 -1.53 15.70 2.35
N CYS A 127 -0.80 15.59 3.47
CA CYS A 127 -0.49 14.33 4.16
C CYS A 127 -1.70 13.71 4.87
N GLY A 128 -2.90 14.27 4.67
CA GLY A 128 -4.11 13.90 5.40
C GLY A 128 -4.69 12.53 5.02
N HIS A 129 -4.27 11.92 3.91
CA HIS A 129 -4.93 10.70 3.44
C HIS A 129 -3.93 9.63 2.99
N ARG A 130 -3.60 8.72 3.91
CA ARG A 130 -2.90 7.49 3.54
C ARG A 130 -3.80 6.68 2.59
N ARG A 131 -3.19 6.19 1.52
CA ARG A 131 -3.89 5.39 0.52
C ARG A 131 -3.89 3.93 0.95
N ILE A 132 -4.85 3.17 0.44
CA ILE A 132 -5.01 1.74 0.73
C ILE A 132 -3.70 0.94 0.62
N ALA A 133 -2.85 1.24 -0.37
CA ALA A 133 -1.56 0.60 -0.55
C ALA A 133 -0.62 0.72 0.68
N SER A 134 -0.61 1.88 1.36
CA SER A 134 0.21 2.11 2.55
C SER A 134 -0.27 1.26 3.73
N HIS A 135 -1.59 1.15 3.92
CA HIS A 135 -2.19 0.30 4.95
C HIS A 135 -1.96 -1.18 4.69
N ILE A 136 -2.06 -1.62 3.43
CA ILE A 136 -1.72 -2.99 3.04
C ILE A 136 -0.28 -3.28 3.43
N SER A 137 0.67 -2.42 3.03
CA SER A 137 2.09 -2.59 3.32
C SER A 137 2.37 -2.78 4.81
N GLU A 138 1.70 -2.01 5.67
CA GLU A 138 1.85 -2.15 7.12
C GLU A 138 1.18 -3.41 7.68
N ALA A 139 -0.03 -3.73 7.20
CA ALA A 139 -0.77 -4.90 7.63
C ALA A 139 -0.03 -6.22 7.33
N ARG A 140 0.80 -6.27 6.27
CA ARG A 140 1.65 -7.44 5.97
C ARG A 140 2.57 -7.82 7.13
N ARG A 141 2.96 -6.86 7.96
CA ARG A 141 3.83 -7.07 9.13
C ARG A 141 3.11 -7.77 10.30
N ALA A 142 1.77 -7.82 10.29
CA ALA A 142 0.98 -8.51 11.30
C ALA A 142 0.93 -10.03 11.08
N CYS A 143 1.24 -10.51 9.87
CA CYS A 143 1.34 -11.93 9.58
C CYS A 143 2.54 -12.57 10.29
N ARG A 144 2.38 -13.78 10.82
CA ARG A 144 3.49 -14.53 11.42
C ARG A 144 4.51 -14.98 10.36
N LEU A 145 4.05 -15.21 9.14
CA LEU A 145 4.86 -15.63 8.00
C LEU A 145 4.84 -14.50 6.94
N PRO A 146 5.70 -13.48 7.07
CA PRO A 146 5.58 -12.25 6.29
C PRO A 146 5.77 -12.45 4.78
N LEU A 147 6.62 -13.40 4.38
CA LEU A 147 6.91 -13.66 2.96
C LEU A 147 5.99 -14.71 2.35
N MET A 148 5.46 -15.63 3.14
CA MET A 148 4.59 -16.69 2.63
C MET A 148 3.12 -16.29 2.67
N ILE A 149 2.66 -15.68 3.76
CA ILE A 149 1.27 -15.21 3.89
C ILE A 149 1.20 -13.71 3.70
N GLY A 150 2.09 -12.95 4.33
CA GLY A 150 2.10 -11.49 4.22
C GLY A 150 2.37 -10.95 2.80
N ALA A 151 2.99 -11.73 1.91
CA ALA A 151 3.19 -11.32 0.52
C ALA A 151 2.00 -11.64 -0.40
N SER A 152 1.04 -12.45 0.06
CA SER A 152 -0.12 -12.89 -0.73
C SER A 152 -1.13 -11.75 -1.02
N PRO A 153 -1.47 -10.86 -0.07
CA PRO A 153 -2.41 -9.77 -0.31
C PRO A 153 -1.87 -8.76 -1.33
N VAL A 154 -2.64 -8.55 -2.39
CA VAL A 154 -2.40 -7.58 -3.46
C VAL A 154 -3.62 -6.68 -3.65
N CYS A 155 -3.41 -5.51 -4.23
CA CYS A 155 -4.45 -4.56 -4.59
C CYS A 155 -4.44 -4.36 -6.10
N TYR A 156 -5.55 -4.70 -6.74
CA TYR A 156 -5.83 -4.39 -8.15
C TYR A 156 -6.65 -3.11 -8.23
N GLY A 157 -6.39 -2.26 -9.22
CA GLY A 157 -7.12 -0.99 -9.42
C GLY A 157 -6.35 0.24 -8.97
N VAL A 158 -7.07 1.31 -8.64
CA VAL A 158 -6.48 2.61 -8.28
C VAL A 158 -6.29 2.75 -6.76
N PRO A 159 -5.27 3.47 -6.29
CA PRO A 159 -5.03 3.61 -4.86
C PRO A 159 -6.08 4.55 -4.24
N THR A 160 -7.05 3.97 -3.54
CA THR A 160 -8.19 4.67 -2.93
C THR A 160 -7.94 5.14 -1.50
N ILE A 161 -8.80 6.05 -1.04
CA ILE A 161 -8.84 6.61 0.32
C ILE A 161 -10.27 6.44 0.84
N ILE A 162 -10.44 6.11 2.12
CA ILE A 162 -11.77 6.10 2.76
C ILE A 162 -12.09 7.51 3.25
N ARG A 163 -13.25 8.04 2.80
CA ARG A 163 -13.83 9.26 3.33
C ARG A 163 -15.01 8.92 4.23
N LYS A 164 -15.06 9.50 5.43
CA LYS A 164 -16.29 9.51 6.24
C LYS A 164 -17.27 10.50 5.61
N LYS A 165 -18.55 10.11 5.57
CA LYS A 165 -19.66 11.00 5.21
C LYS A 165 -20.03 11.86 6.40
#